data_AF-A0AA88Y1S1-F1
#
_entry.id   AF-A0AA88Y1S1-F1
#
_cell.length_a   1.000
_cell.length_b   1.000
_cell.length_c   1.000
_cell.angle_alpha   90.00
_cell.angle_beta   90.00
_cell.angle_gamma   90.00
#
_symmetry.space_group_name_H-M   'P 1'
#
loop_
_entity.id
_entity.type
_entity.pdbx_description
1 polymer ?
#
loop_
_entity_poly.entity_id
_entity_poly.type
_entity_poly.pdbx_seq_one_letter_code
_entity_poly.pdbx_strand_id
1 'polypeptide(L)'
;EEQAGFRAVRSTREQIFILLNIVEQAMEWNSKLLVCYIDFEKAFDSVHRDELWKIMRSYGIPSKLVKMTKAMHSKSECAVQTGSGLTEWFQFKSDVKQGCYMSEFLFFLV
;
A
#
# COMPACT_ATOMS: atom_id res chain seq x y z
N GLU A 1 -10.05 0.66 15.25
CA GLU A 1 -9.40 1.20 14.04
C GLU A 1 -8.26 0.29 13.65
N GLU A 2 -8.21 -0.15 12.40
CA GLU A 2 -7.40 -1.32 12.00
C GLU A 2 -6.10 -0.92 11.29
N GLN A 3 -6.11 0.08 10.40
CA GLN A 3 -4.92 0.53 9.67
C GLN A 3 -4.20 1.66 10.43
N ALA A 4 -2.93 1.43 10.78
CA ALA A 4 -2.04 2.42 11.41
C ALA A 4 -0.94 2.93 10.47
N GLY A 5 -0.59 2.18 9.42
CA GLY A 5 0.41 2.59 8.44
C GLY A 5 -0.01 3.85 7.67
N PHE A 6 0.96 4.72 7.36
CA PHE A 6 0.79 5.92 6.53
C PHE A 6 -0.26 6.94 7.04
N ARG A 7 -0.65 6.86 8.32
CA ARG A 7 -1.60 7.79 8.94
C ARG A 7 -0.89 8.70 9.93
N ALA A 8 -1.19 10.00 9.84
CA ALA A 8 -0.73 10.96 10.82
C ALA A 8 -1.22 10.57 12.24
N VAL A 9 -0.37 10.78 13.23
CA VAL A 9 -0.67 10.52 14.65
C VAL A 9 -0.94 9.03 14.96
N ARG A 10 -0.56 8.11 14.07
CA ARG A 10 -0.61 6.66 14.32
C ARG A 10 0.79 6.07 14.34
N SER A 11 0.97 5.01 15.12
CA SER A 11 2.26 4.34 15.27
C SER A 11 2.08 2.84 15.44
N THR A 12 3.06 2.08 14.97
CA THR A 12 3.18 0.63 15.22
C THR A 12 3.15 0.30 16.71
N ARG A 13 3.56 1.23 17.58
CA ARG A 13 3.51 1.05 19.05
C ARG A 13 2.10 0.77 19.55
N GLU A 14 1.09 1.47 19.03
CA GLU A 14 -0.32 1.25 19.42
C GLU A 14 -0.80 -0.12 18.98
N GLN A 15 -0.48 -0.54 17.75
CA GLN A 15 -0.87 -1.85 17.22
C GLN A 15 -0.20 -3.01 17.96
N ILE A 16 1.09 -2.87 18.31
CA ILE A 16 1.79 -3.85 19.14
C ILE A 16 1.17 -3.94 20.53
N PHE A 17 0.87 -2.80 21.15
CA PHE A 17 0.23 -2.77 22.47
C PHE A 17 -1.13 -3.49 22.46
N ILE A 18 -1.97 -3.23 21.45
CA ILE A 18 -3.26 -3.90 21.29
C ILE A 18 -3.08 -5.42 21.13
N LEU A 19 -2.14 -5.85 20.27
CA LEU A 19 -1.88 -7.28 20.08
C LEU A 19 -1.41 -7.96 21.37
N LEU A 20 -0.47 -7.34 22.10
CA LEU A 20 0.01 -7.85 23.38
C LEU A 20 -1.14 -8.00 24.40
N ASN A 21 -2.03 -7.00 24.47
CA ASN A 21 -3.16 -7.05 25.38
C ASN A 21 -4.18 -8.14 25.01
N ILE A 22 -4.37 -8.44 23.72
CA ILE A 22 -5.20 -9.58 23.27
C ILE A 22 -4.56 -10.91 23.67
N VAL A 23 -3.24 -11.04 23.52
CA VAL A 23 -2.49 -12.23 23.92
C VAL A 23 -2.60 -12.46 25.44
N GLU A 24 -2.41 -11.42 26.24
CA GLU A 24 -2.54 -11.46 27.70
C GLU A 24 -3.93 -11.92 28.13
N GLN A 25 -4.99 -11.32 27.58
CA GLN A 25 -6.38 -11.71 27.89
C GLN A 25 -6.69 -13.17 27.50
N ALA A 26 -6.18 -13.63 26.36
CA ALA A 26 -6.37 -15.03 25.96
C ALA A 26 -5.70 -15.99 26.94
N MET A 27 -4.52 -15.63 27.47
CA MET A 27 -3.83 -16.40 28.51
C MET A 27 -4.60 -16.38 29.83
N GLU A 28 -5.08 -15.22 30.26
CA GLU A 28 -5.85 -15.06 31.51
C GLU A 28 -7.14 -15.89 31.51
N TRP A 29 -7.83 -15.96 30.37
CA TRP A 29 -9.09 -16.72 30.24
C TRP A 29 -8.90 -18.17 29.79
N ASN A 30 -7.65 -18.63 29.67
CA ASN A 30 -7.32 -19.97 29.16
C ASN A 30 -8.01 -20.27 27.81
N SER A 31 -8.10 -19.25 26.96
CA SER A 31 -8.73 -19.33 25.65
C SER A 31 -7.71 -19.66 24.55
N LYS A 32 -8.17 -20.28 23.47
CA LYS A 32 -7.33 -20.55 22.30
C LYS A 32 -7.25 -19.28 21.44
N LEU A 33 -6.04 -18.79 21.21
CA LEU A 33 -5.75 -17.68 20.30
C LEU A 33 -4.89 -18.16 19.13
N LEU A 34 -5.29 -17.80 17.91
CA LEU A 34 -4.48 -17.98 16.70
C LEU A 34 -4.18 -16.61 16.11
N VAL A 35 -2.90 -16.32 15.87
CA VAL A 35 -2.45 -15.08 15.22
C VAL A 35 -1.91 -15.42 13.84
N CYS A 36 -2.42 -14.74 12.81
CA CYS A 36 -1.97 -14.90 11.43
C CYS A 36 -1.29 -13.61 10.97
N TYR A 37 -0.04 -13.72 10.52
CA TYR A 37 0.70 -12.61 9.92
C TYR A 37 0.66 -12.75 8.40
N ILE A 38 0.14 -11.72 7.74
CA ILE A 38 0.01 -11.65 6.28
C ILE A 38 0.88 -10.51 5.79
N ASP A 39 1.70 -10.79 4.78
CA ASP A 39 2.52 -9.79 4.09
C ASP A 39 2.30 -9.88 2.58
N PHE A 40 2.33 -8.74 1.89
CA PHE A 40 2.13 -8.68 0.45
C PHE A 40 3.46 -8.61 -0.28
N GLU A 41 3.74 -9.59 -1.15
CA GLU A 41 4.89 -9.51 -2.05
C GLU A 41 4.76 -8.27 -2.95
N LYS A 42 5.76 -7.38 -2.88
CA LYS A 42 5.83 -6.16 -3.70
C LYS A 42 4.53 -5.34 -3.64
N ALA A 43 4.13 -4.98 -2.43
CA ALA A 43 2.85 -4.32 -2.14
C ALA A 43 2.56 -3.08 -3.01
N PHE A 44 3.56 -2.24 -3.28
CA PHE A 44 3.39 -1.06 -4.15
C PHE A 44 3.33 -1.42 -5.63
N ASP A 45 4.20 -2.33 -6.08
CA ASP A 45 4.28 -2.74 -7.49
C ASP A 45 3.04 -3.53 -7.94
N SER A 46 2.39 -4.23 -7.02
CA SER A 46 1.26 -5.12 -7.31
C SER A 46 -0.09 -4.38 -7.44
N VAL A 47 -0.16 -3.08 -7.11
CA VAL A 47 -1.42 -2.33 -7.19
C VAL A 47 -1.92 -2.20 -8.62
N HIS A 48 -3.15 -2.68 -8.85
CA HIS A 48 -3.83 -2.58 -10.13
C HIS A 48 -4.42 -1.18 -10.35
N ARG A 49 -3.79 -0.38 -11.21
CA ARG A 49 -4.13 1.05 -11.43
C ARG A 49 -5.59 1.28 -11.80
N ASP A 50 -6.18 0.44 -12.64
CA ASP A 50 -7.58 0.63 -13.05
C ASP A 50 -8.58 0.41 -11.92
N GLU A 51 -8.27 -0.49 -10.98
CA GLU A 51 -9.06 -0.67 -9.77
C GLU A 51 -8.85 0.50 -8.82
N LEU A 52 -7.61 0.96 -8.63
CA LEU A 52 -7.30 2.15 -7.85
C LEU A 52 -8.09 3.38 -8.34
N TRP A 53 -8.20 3.60 -9.66
CA TRP A 53 -9.02 4.71 -10.18
C TRP A 53 -10.50 4.57 -9.86
N LYS A 54 -11.04 3.35 -9.80
CA LYS A 54 -12.43 3.09 -9.40
C LYS A 54 -12.61 3.35 -7.91
N ILE A 55 -11.69 2.86 -7.09
CA ILE A 55 -11.65 3.07 -5.63
C ILE A 55 -11.61 4.58 -5.31
N MET A 56 -10.74 5.35 -5.95
CA MET A 56 -10.69 6.79 -5.76
C MET A 56 -12.03 7.47 -6.06
N ARG A 57 -12.76 7.01 -7.10
CA ARG A 57 -14.09 7.53 -7.42
C ARG A 57 -15.14 7.10 -6.40
N SER A 58 -15.09 5.88 -5.87
CA SER A 58 -16.04 5.42 -4.84
C SER A 58 -15.87 6.16 -3.51
N TYR A 59 -14.64 6.57 -3.18
CA TYR A 59 -14.36 7.47 -2.05
C TYR A 59 -14.78 8.93 -2.30
N GLY A 60 -15.32 9.27 -3.47
CA GLY A 60 -15.79 10.62 -3.78
C GLY A 60 -14.67 11.61 -4.14
N ILE A 61 -13.46 11.14 -4.44
CA ILE A 61 -12.36 12.02 -4.87
C ILE A 61 -12.74 12.71 -6.18
N PRO A 62 -12.63 14.05 -6.28
CA PRO A 62 -13.01 14.80 -7.47
C PRO A 62 -12.40 14.25 -8.76
N SER A 63 -13.21 14.15 -9.81
CA SER A 63 -12.80 13.58 -11.11
C SER A 63 -11.56 14.25 -11.72
N LYS A 64 -11.37 15.55 -11.46
CA LYS A 64 -10.17 16.30 -11.87
C LYS A 64 -8.92 15.73 -11.23
N LEU A 65 -8.93 15.44 -9.93
CA LEU A 65 -7.81 14.85 -9.21
C LEU A 65 -7.53 13.43 -9.70
N VAL A 66 -8.56 12.60 -9.86
CA VAL A 66 -8.40 11.24 -10.42
C VAL A 66 -7.75 11.26 -11.80
N LYS A 67 -8.16 12.20 -12.67
CA LYS A 67 -7.54 12.38 -14.00
C LYS A 67 -6.08 12.82 -13.91
N MET A 68 -5.76 13.74 -13.00
CA MET A 68 -4.37 14.16 -12.78
C MET A 68 -3.51 13.00 -12.27
N THR A 69 -3.99 12.24 -11.28
CA THR A 69 -3.31 11.06 -10.76
C THR A 69 -3.08 10.01 -11.85
N LYS A 70 -4.10 9.74 -12.68
CA LYS A 70 -3.99 8.84 -13.82
C LYS A 70 -2.95 9.33 -14.84
N ALA A 71 -2.90 10.63 -15.11
CA ALA A 71 -1.91 11.21 -16.03
C ALA A 71 -0.48 11.04 -15.51
N MET A 72 -0.23 11.28 -14.22
CA MET A 72 1.09 11.10 -13.59
C MET A 72 1.63 9.66 -13.63
N HIS A 73 0.73 8.69 -13.73
CA HIS A 73 1.05 7.26 -13.83
C HIS A 73 0.90 6.70 -15.26
N SER A 74 0.55 7.54 -16.25
CA SER A 74 0.44 7.13 -17.64
C SER A 74 1.84 7.01 -18.28
N LYS A 75 2.01 6.08 -19.23
CA LYS A 75 3.23 5.91 -20.03
C LYS A 75 4.52 5.79 -19.18
N SER A 76 4.44 5.14 -18.02
CA SER A 76 5.63 4.91 -17.20
C SER A 76 6.44 3.77 -17.80
N GLU A 77 7.72 4.04 -18.05
CA GLU A 77 8.68 3.11 -18.60
C GLU A 77 9.81 2.90 -17.59
N CYS A 78 10.35 1.69 -17.54
CA CYS A 78 11.45 1.33 -16.68
C CYS A 78 12.54 0.64 -17.52
N ALA A 79 13.78 0.78 -17.10
CA ALA A 79 14.92 0.04 -17.60
C ALA A 79 15.77 -0.38 -16.39
N VAL A 80 16.36 -1.57 -16.46
CA VAL A 80 17.18 -2.11 -15.38
C VAL A 80 18.63 -1.72 -15.62
N GLN A 81 19.29 -1.14 -14.63
CA GLN A 81 20.73 -0.90 -14.71
C GLN A 81 21.49 -2.15 -14.28
N THR A 82 22.34 -2.66 -15.17
CA THR A 82 23.19 -3.85 -14.96
C THR A 82 24.67 -3.46 -15.03
N GLY A 83 25.56 -4.37 -14.65
CA GLY A 83 27.01 -4.15 -14.79
C GLY A 83 27.47 -3.92 -16.24
N SER A 84 26.69 -4.36 -17.23
CA SER A 84 26.92 -4.15 -18.66
C SER A 84 26.23 -2.90 -19.23
N GLY A 85 25.50 -2.13 -18.41
CA GLY A 85 24.75 -0.94 -18.84
C GLY A 85 23.24 -1.05 -18.60
N LEU A 86 22.49 -0.11 -19.16
CA LEU A 86 21.02 -0.07 -19.10
C LEU A 86 20.42 -1.11 -20.06
N THR A 87 19.38 -1.82 -19.62
CA THR A 87 18.56 -2.66 -20.50
C THR A 87 17.68 -1.81 -21.42
N GLU A 88 17.00 -2.47 -22.36
CA GLU A 88 15.91 -1.84 -23.11
C GLU A 88 14.79 -1.35 -22.18
N TRP A 89 14.15 -0.26 -22.58
CA TRP A 89 13.02 0.32 -21.88
C TRP A 89 11.77 -0.53 -22.10
N PHE A 90 11.03 -0.78 -21.03
CA PHE A 90 9.76 -1.49 -21.08
C PHE A 90 8.67 -0.74 -20.31
N GLN A 91 7.43 -0.86 -20.78
CA GLN A 91 6.28 -0.27 -20.08
C GLN A 91 5.79 -1.19 -18.97
N PHE A 92 5.41 -0.61 -17.82
CA PHE A 92 4.83 -1.35 -16.71
C PHE A 92 3.44 -0.81 -16.33
N LYS A 93 2.52 -1.75 -16.06
CA LYS A 93 1.09 -1.47 -15.82
C LYS A 93 0.72 -1.41 -14.35
N SER A 94 1.52 -2.02 -13.48
CA SER A 94 1.28 -2.14 -12.06
C SER A 94 2.42 -1.43 -11.35
N ASP A 95 2.08 -0.51 -10.45
CA ASP A 95 2.95 0.19 -9.49
C ASP A 95 2.41 1.59 -9.20
N VAL A 96 2.52 1.97 -7.94
CA VAL A 96 2.33 3.32 -7.43
C VAL A 96 3.70 3.94 -7.08
N LYS A 97 4.64 3.98 -8.02
CA LYS A 97 5.97 4.61 -7.92
C LYS A 97 6.51 4.74 -6.48
N GLN A 98 7.11 3.67 -5.96
CA GLN A 98 7.69 3.68 -4.61
C GLN A 98 8.65 4.88 -4.42
N GLY A 99 8.46 5.62 -3.32
CA GLY A 99 9.23 6.84 -3.02
C GLY A 99 8.59 8.14 -3.55
N CYS A 100 7.47 8.05 -4.28
CA CYS A 100 6.62 9.21 -4.52
C CYS A 100 5.76 9.50 -3.28
N TYR A 101 5.70 10.74 -2.80
CA TYR A 101 4.91 11.13 -1.62
C TYR A 101 3.41 10.77 -1.69
N MET A 102 2.87 10.59 -2.89
CA MET A 102 1.48 10.23 -3.10
C MET A 102 1.27 8.70 -3.10
N SER A 103 2.35 7.92 -3.20
CA SER A 103 2.31 6.45 -3.27
C SER A 103 1.71 5.84 -2.02
N GLU A 104 2.08 6.37 -0.86
CA GLU A 104 1.62 5.92 0.45
C GLU A 104 0.12 6.15 0.62
N PHE A 105 -0.37 7.33 0.19
CA PHE A 105 -1.79 7.64 0.22
C PHE A 105 -2.61 6.76 -0.72
N LEU A 106 -2.10 6.53 -1.93
CA LEU A 106 -2.77 5.71 -2.93
C LEU A 106 -2.79 4.23 -2.52
N PHE A 107 -1.72 3.73 -1.88
CA PHE A 107 -1.71 2.39 -1.29
C PHE A 107 -2.70 2.28 -0.13
N PHE A 108 -2.81 3.31 0.72
CA PHE A 108 -3.78 3.36 1.82
C PHE A 108 -5.25 3.28 1.35
N LEU A 109 -5.56 3.69 0.11
CA LEU A 109 -6.92 3.60 -0.43
C LEU A 109 -7.32 2.18 -0.83
N VAL A 110 -6.35 1.32 -1.14
CA VAL A 110 -6.54 -0.08 -1.58
C VAL A 110 -6.80 -0.97 -0.38
#